data_AF-A0A8T5RFM1-F1
#
_entry.id   AF-A0A8T5RFM1-F1
#
_cell.length_a   1.000
_cell.length_b   1.000
_cell.length_c   1.000
_cell.angle_alpha   90.00
_cell.angle_beta   90.00
_cell.angle_gamma   90.00
#
_symmetry.space_group_name_H-M   'P 1'
#
loop_
_entity.id
_entity.type
_entity.pdbx_description
1 polymer ?
#
loop_
_entity_poly.entity_id
_entity_poly.type
_entity_poly.pdbx_seq_one_letter_code
_entity_poly.pdbx_strand_id
1 'polypeptide(L)'
;MENLNRTIDDRTYLKYLLPSLNVKELKEICREYDIKGYSKLKKEDLINFIIDSQSEEEIEELIKQKEIIIISNSINLALDKINGKDRESIVDIKIVNLELHEVEILFKGFNWQTTSYLSITEGNIDNPDRDCDCNIGANMGFCSHFWVSFIFSLKHGFFDLENWTLTTLPKDFENNIKSITQQEVSIGKLGENTKKSIKLIDESSEYSILMKYINESITLYEGEITEIEEKQSDFQGNITIYFLISIKNIRLGPRVQKKTDFNEDYLIDVKELKIRISENLQNDCNLSIGDIISLNGKLNKDNISGFIVKNIRKVQKI
;
A
#
# COMPACT_ATOMS: atom_id res chain seq x y z
N MET A 1 9.83 13.35 -25.66
CA MET A 1 10.13 14.21 -24.51
C MET A 1 9.19 15.37 -24.66
N GLU A 2 8.04 15.31 -23.99
CA GLU A 2 7.22 16.50 -23.82
C GLU A 2 7.95 17.41 -22.84
N ASN A 3 8.10 18.68 -23.19
CA ASN A 3 8.74 19.68 -22.35
C ASN A 3 7.94 19.80 -21.05
N LEU A 4 8.48 19.28 -19.94
CA LEU A 4 7.98 19.62 -18.61
C LEU A 4 8.26 21.10 -18.39
N ASN A 5 7.21 21.91 -18.25
CA ASN A 5 7.32 23.28 -17.75
C ASN A 5 7.41 23.26 -16.22
N ARG A 6 8.44 22.59 -15.68
CA ARG A 6 8.71 22.59 -14.24
C ARG A 6 9.17 23.99 -13.84
N THR A 7 8.52 24.61 -12.85
CA THR A 7 8.87 25.96 -12.38
C THR A 7 9.99 25.97 -11.36
N ILE A 8 10.11 24.89 -10.57
CA ILE A 8 11.21 24.71 -9.62
C ILE A 8 12.52 24.36 -10.34
N ASP A 9 13.64 24.82 -9.78
CA ASP A 9 14.96 24.51 -10.32
C ASP A 9 15.35 23.03 -10.09
N ASP A 10 16.23 22.52 -10.93
CA ASP A 10 16.58 21.10 -10.94
C ASP A 10 17.31 20.64 -9.68
N ARG A 11 18.09 21.51 -9.02
CA ARG A 11 18.72 21.18 -7.73
C ARG A 11 17.68 21.00 -6.64
N THR A 12 16.69 21.89 -6.58
CA THR A 12 15.54 21.75 -5.67
C THR A 12 14.74 20.51 -6.01
N TYR A 13 14.50 20.23 -7.29
CA TYR A 13 13.78 19.05 -7.71
C TYR A 13 14.48 17.74 -7.34
N LEU A 14 15.81 17.67 -7.47
CA LEU A 14 16.58 16.51 -7.00
C LEU A 14 16.43 16.27 -5.49
N LYS A 15 16.23 17.32 -4.69
CA LYS A 15 15.91 17.17 -3.25
C LYS A 15 14.53 16.56 -3.02
N TYR A 16 13.61 16.60 -3.98
CA TYR A 16 12.33 15.90 -3.89
C TYR A 16 12.43 14.46 -4.42
N LEU A 17 13.32 14.22 -5.38
CA LEU A 17 13.47 12.93 -6.05
C LEU A 17 14.36 11.94 -5.27
N LEU A 18 15.56 12.36 -4.88
CA LEU A 18 16.57 11.50 -4.29
C LEU A 18 16.24 10.94 -2.90
N PRO A 19 15.42 11.59 -2.03
CA PRO A 19 15.00 10.98 -0.77
C PRO A 19 14.25 9.66 -0.93
N SER A 20 13.65 9.37 -2.08
CA SER A 20 12.96 8.10 -2.32
C SER A 20 13.93 6.92 -2.53
N LEU A 21 15.22 7.18 -2.77
CA LEU A 21 16.25 6.16 -2.92
C LEU A 21 16.83 5.69 -1.58
N ASN A 22 17.31 4.45 -1.53
CA ASN A 22 18.09 3.94 -0.41
C ASN A 22 19.59 4.27 -0.56
N VAL A 23 20.37 4.08 0.51
CA VAL A 23 21.81 4.42 0.53
C VAL A 23 22.60 3.66 -0.54
N LYS A 24 22.21 2.43 -0.88
CA LYS A 24 22.91 1.64 -1.92
C LYS A 24 22.70 2.27 -3.29
N GLU A 25 21.47 2.67 -3.62
CA GLU A 25 21.11 3.33 -4.88
C GLU A 25 21.75 4.71 -5.00
N LEU A 26 21.77 5.51 -3.93
CA LEU A 26 22.46 6.80 -3.93
C LEU A 26 23.98 6.62 -4.16
N LYS A 27 24.58 5.61 -3.54
CA LYS A 27 26.00 5.27 -3.78
C LYS A 27 26.26 4.76 -5.20
N GLU A 28 25.26 4.22 -5.87
CA GLU A 28 25.35 3.81 -7.27
C GLU A 28 25.38 5.02 -8.20
N ILE A 29 24.55 6.03 -7.95
CA ILE A 29 24.64 7.33 -8.64
C ILE A 29 26.05 7.91 -8.50
N CYS A 30 26.62 7.92 -7.30
CA CYS A 30 28.00 8.40 -7.14
C CYS A 30 29.04 7.63 -7.98
N ARG A 31 28.83 6.34 -8.25
CA ARG A 31 29.74 5.56 -9.11
C ARG A 31 29.53 5.86 -10.58
N GLU A 32 28.28 6.01 -11.01
CA GLU A 32 27.91 6.30 -12.40
C GLU A 32 28.52 7.64 -12.85
N TYR A 33 28.59 8.62 -11.95
CA TYR A 33 29.11 9.98 -12.21
C TYR A 33 30.56 10.20 -11.71
N ASP A 34 31.32 9.13 -11.43
CA ASP A 34 32.70 9.18 -10.88
C ASP A 34 32.92 10.13 -9.68
N ILE A 35 31.89 10.34 -8.87
CA ILE A 35 31.94 11.16 -7.65
C ILE A 35 32.78 10.41 -6.60
N LYS A 36 33.73 11.06 -5.92
CA LYS A 36 34.63 10.42 -4.93
C LYS A 36 34.39 10.95 -3.51
N GLY A 37 34.77 10.19 -2.49
CA GLY A 37 34.69 10.62 -1.09
C GLY A 37 33.35 10.37 -0.37
N TYR A 38 32.37 9.73 -1.02
CA TYR A 38 31.02 9.54 -0.50
C TYR A 38 30.84 8.35 0.48
N SER A 39 31.88 7.56 0.74
CA SER A 39 31.75 6.23 1.39
C SER A 39 31.19 6.27 2.81
N LYS A 40 31.53 7.34 3.57
CA LYS A 40 31.15 7.55 4.98
C LYS A 40 29.88 8.39 5.16
N LEU A 41 29.32 8.94 4.08
CA LEU A 41 28.16 9.82 4.16
C LEU A 41 26.89 9.05 4.49
N LYS A 42 26.05 9.67 5.33
CA LYS A 42 24.69 9.21 5.62
C LYS A 42 23.75 9.66 4.50
N LYS A 43 22.51 9.16 4.48
CA LYS A 43 21.56 9.38 3.39
C LYS A 43 21.37 10.86 3.02
N GLU A 44 21.08 11.71 4.00
CA GLU A 44 20.88 13.16 3.79
C GLU A 44 22.15 13.84 3.26
N ASP A 45 23.29 13.61 3.92
CA ASP A 45 24.59 14.14 3.48
C ASP A 45 24.96 13.67 2.07
N LEU A 46 24.62 12.42 1.74
CA LEU A 46 24.90 11.82 0.45
C LEU A 46 24.06 12.45 -0.66
N ILE A 47 22.79 12.78 -0.39
CA ILE A 47 21.91 13.50 -1.34
C ILE A 47 22.49 14.87 -1.63
N ASN A 48 22.82 15.66 -0.59
CA ASN A 48 23.41 16.98 -0.77
C ASN A 48 24.75 16.88 -1.51
N PHE A 49 25.59 15.92 -1.15
CA PHE A 49 26.88 15.71 -1.80
C PHE A 49 26.76 15.34 -3.29
N ILE A 50 25.77 14.54 -3.67
CA ILE A 50 25.46 14.24 -5.08
C ILE A 50 25.10 15.53 -5.82
N ILE A 51 24.21 16.35 -5.27
CA ILE A 51 23.76 17.59 -5.91
C ILE A 51 24.92 18.61 -6.03
N ASP A 52 25.73 18.76 -4.98
CA ASP A 52 26.82 19.74 -4.94
C ASP A 52 28.03 19.34 -5.80
N SER A 53 28.15 18.06 -6.16
CA SER A 53 29.29 17.53 -6.92
C SER A 53 29.06 17.52 -8.44
N GLN A 54 27.89 17.93 -8.93
CA GLN A 54 27.50 17.83 -10.33
C GLN A 54 27.34 19.21 -10.99
N SER A 55 27.62 19.28 -12.30
CA SER A 55 27.26 20.44 -13.13
C SER A 55 25.74 20.46 -13.42
N GLU A 56 25.25 21.57 -13.96
CA GLU A 56 23.84 21.67 -14.36
C GLU A 56 23.50 20.65 -15.48
N GLU A 57 24.41 20.42 -16.44
CA GLU A 57 24.19 19.41 -17.48
C GLU A 57 24.13 17.98 -16.91
N GLU A 58 24.97 17.66 -15.92
CA GLU A 58 24.96 16.36 -15.23
C GLU A 58 23.68 16.18 -14.41
N ILE A 59 23.18 17.25 -13.78
CA ILE A 59 21.91 17.26 -13.04
C ILE A 59 20.73 16.97 -13.98
N GLU A 60 20.67 17.65 -15.13
CA GLU A 60 19.63 17.43 -16.15
C GLU A 60 19.64 15.97 -16.64
N GLU A 61 20.84 15.44 -16.89
CA GLU A 61 21.02 14.04 -17.29
C GLU A 61 20.58 13.06 -16.20
N LEU A 62 20.93 13.32 -14.94
CA LEU A 62 20.54 12.50 -13.80
C LEU A 62 19.02 12.45 -13.64
N ILE A 63 18.34 13.60 -13.75
CA ILE A 63 16.88 13.69 -13.71
C ILE A 63 16.29 12.86 -14.84
N LYS A 64 16.76 13.06 -16.08
CA LYS A 64 16.26 12.33 -17.25
C LYS A 64 16.40 10.82 -17.12
N GLN A 65 17.48 10.33 -16.51
CA GLN A 65 17.73 8.91 -16.33
C GLN A 65 16.93 8.30 -15.16
N LYS A 66 16.78 9.02 -14.05
CA LYS A 66 16.28 8.43 -12.79
C LYS A 66 14.85 8.81 -12.44
N GLU A 67 14.33 9.94 -12.92
CA GLU A 67 13.00 10.47 -12.55
C GLU A 67 11.92 9.41 -12.69
N ILE A 68 11.73 8.89 -13.91
CA ILE A 68 10.64 7.95 -14.19
C ILE A 68 10.73 6.68 -13.35
N ILE A 69 11.94 6.19 -13.07
CA ILE A 69 12.17 4.97 -12.29
C ILE A 69 11.76 5.19 -10.83
N ILE A 70 12.21 6.30 -10.24
CA ILE A 70 11.95 6.66 -8.85
C ILE A 70 10.46 6.92 -8.62
N ILE A 71 9.84 7.68 -9.54
CA ILE A 71 8.42 8.02 -9.47
C ILE A 71 7.57 6.76 -9.66
N SER A 72 7.87 5.92 -10.65
CA SER A 72 7.16 4.64 -10.87
C SER A 72 7.19 3.75 -9.62
N ASN A 73 8.36 3.59 -8.99
CA ASN A 73 8.50 2.79 -7.78
C ASN A 73 7.65 3.32 -6.63
N SER A 74 7.65 4.65 -6.44
CA SER A 74 6.90 5.30 -5.37
C SER A 74 5.39 5.23 -5.58
N ILE A 75 4.93 5.33 -6.83
CA ILE A 75 3.53 5.13 -7.24
C ILE A 75 3.11 3.67 -7.03
N ASN A 76 3.93 2.69 -7.43
CA ASN A 76 3.62 1.28 -7.23
C ASN A 76 3.41 0.93 -5.74
N LEU A 77 4.26 1.48 -4.86
CA LEU A 77 4.09 1.33 -3.42
C LEU A 77 2.80 2.01 -2.91
N ALA A 78 2.37 3.12 -3.52
CA ALA A 78 1.09 3.75 -3.20
C ALA A 78 -0.11 2.88 -3.62
N LEU A 79 -0.04 2.29 -4.82
CA LEU A 79 -1.04 1.34 -5.31
C LEU A 79 -1.11 0.10 -4.41
N ASP A 80 0.02 -0.41 -3.93
CA ASP A 80 0.06 -1.53 -2.97
C ASP A 80 -0.60 -1.17 -1.64
N LYS A 81 -0.46 0.08 -1.16
CA LYS A 81 -1.17 0.57 0.04
C LYS A 81 -2.68 0.63 -0.19
N ILE A 82 -3.12 1.18 -1.34
CA ILE A 82 -4.54 1.25 -1.71
C ILE A 82 -5.14 -0.16 -1.83
N ASN A 83 -4.39 -1.08 -2.43
CA ASN A 83 -4.75 -2.48 -2.61
C ASN A 83 -4.50 -3.35 -1.37
N GLY A 84 -4.08 -2.75 -0.25
CA GLY A 84 -3.80 -3.42 1.01
C GLY A 84 -2.81 -4.59 0.93
N LYS A 85 -1.90 -4.56 -0.04
CA LYS A 85 -0.74 -5.44 -0.17
C LYS A 85 0.46 -4.94 0.64
N ASP A 86 0.47 -3.65 0.98
CA ASP A 86 1.49 -3.05 1.83
C ASP A 86 1.27 -3.35 3.32
N ARG A 87 2.36 -3.32 4.10
CA ARG A 87 2.35 -3.54 5.56
C ARG A 87 1.64 -2.43 6.32
N GLU A 88 1.53 -1.27 5.71
CA GLU A 88 0.84 -0.12 6.23
C GLU A 88 -0.53 0.01 5.56
N SER A 89 -1.56 0.32 6.36
CA SER A 89 -2.93 0.48 5.88
C SER A 89 -3.38 1.92 5.98
N ILE A 90 -4.17 2.35 5.00
CA ILE A 90 -4.97 3.58 5.08
C ILE A 90 -6.05 3.39 6.15
N VAL A 91 -6.05 4.24 7.17
CA VAL A 91 -6.97 4.18 8.31
C VAL A 91 -8.08 5.22 8.20
N ASP A 92 -7.73 6.44 7.83
CA ASP A 92 -8.67 7.56 7.71
C ASP A 92 -8.21 8.47 6.57
N ILE A 93 -9.16 9.00 5.81
CA ILE A 93 -8.93 10.06 4.82
C ILE A 93 -9.89 11.19 5.18
N LYS A 94 -9.36 12.40 5.32
CA LYS A 94 -10.11 13.61 5.63
C LYS A 94 -9.80 14.69 4.63
N ILE A 95 -10.84 15.38 4.18
CA ILE A 95 -10.70 16.69 3.55
C ILE A 95 -10.74 17.69 4.70
N VAL A 96 -9.60 18.32 4.97
CA VAL A 96 -9.43 19.28 6.07
C VAL A 96 -10.02 20.63 5.69
N ASN A 97 -9.80 21.03 4.43
CA ASN A 97 -10.33 22.26 3.86
C ASN A 97 -10.71 22.03 2.39
N LEU A 98 -12.00 22.15 2.09
CA LEU A 98 -12.51 21.94 0.74
C LEU A 98 -12.12 23.06 -0.23
N GLU A 99 -11.96 24.30 0.24
CA GLU A 99 -11.63 25.44 -0.63
C GLU A 99 -10.15 25.46 -1.02
N LEU A 100 -9.29 24.99 -0.12
CA LEU A 100 -7.84 24.87 -0.34
C LEU A 100 -7.42 23.46 -0.76
N HIS A 101 -8.37 22.58 -1.05
CA HIS A 101 -8.13 21.19 -1.47
C HIS A 101 -7.20 20.42 -0.52
N GLU A 102 -7.27 20.70 0.78
CA GLU A 102 -6.40 20.13 1.81
C GLU A 102 -6.89 18.73 2.19
N VAL A 103 -5.99 17.76 2.09
CA VAL A 103 -6.26 16.36 2.40
C VAL A 103 -5.27 15.87 3.44
N GLU A 104 -5.79 15.22 4.48
CA GLU A 104 -5.02 14.45 5.44
C GLU A 104 -5.36 12.96 5.35
N ILE A 105 -4.33 12.14 5.26
CA ILE A 105 -4.45 10.68 5.28
C ILE A 105 -3.65 10.10 6.43
N LEU A 106 -4.34 9.35 7.29
CA LEU A 106 -3.74 8.60 8.37
C LEU A 106 -3.43 7.18 7.91
N PHE A 107 -2.17 6.79 8.05
CA PHE A 107 -1.69 5.45 7.80
C PHE A 107 -1.28 4.78 9.12
N LYS A 108 -1.43 3.45 9.18
CA LYS A 108 -1.03 2.66 10.35
C LYS A 108 -0.31 1.39 9.92
N GLY A 109 0.89 1.21 10.47
CA GLY A 109 1.65 -0.03 10.39
C GLY A 109 1.48 -0.87 11.66
N PHE A 110 2.46 -1.75 11.91
CA PHE A 110 2.42 -2.63 13.07
C PHE A 110 2.55 -1.89 14.40
N ASN A 111 3.55 -1.01 14.50
CA ASN A 111 3.90 -0.26 15.70
C ASN A 111 4.16 1.23 15.43
N TRP A 112 3.75 1.75 14.26
CA TRP A 112 3.88 3.16 13.91
C TRP A 112 2.61 3.67 13.23
N GLN A 113 2.47 4.99 13.21
CA GLN A 113 1.48 5.73 12.45
C GLN A 113 2.19 6.81 11.65
N THR A 114 1.64 7.11 10.49
CA THR A 114 2.15 8.15 9.59
C THR A 114 0.97 9.01 9.17
N THR A 115 1.08 10.32 9.31
CA THR A 115 0.13 11.27 8.72
C THR A 115 0.75 11.85 7.47
N SER A 116 -0.05 12.00 6.41
CA SER A 116 0.34 12.75 5.22
C SER A 116 -0.69 13.82 4.95
N TYR A 117 -0.19 15.04 4.74
CA TYR A 117 -0.92 16.21 4.30
C TYR A 117 -0.54 16.54 2.84
N LEU A 118 -1.54 16.91 2.04
CA LEU A 118 -1.34 17.41 0.69
C LEU A 118 -2.44 18.42 0.34
N SER A 119 -2.05 19.55 -0.26
CA SER A 119 -2.95 20.52 -0.88
C SER A 119 -2.47 20.78 -2.31
N ILE A 120 -3.36 20.55 -3.29
CA ILE A 120 -3.13 20.84 -4.70
C ILE A 120 -4.24 21.76 -5.19
N THR A 121 -3.86 22.96 -5.60
CA THR A 121 -4.70 24.01 -6.16
C THR A 121 -4.09 24.48 -7.48
N GLU A 122 -4.83 25.25 -8.27
CA GLU A 122 -4.28 25.88 -9.49
C GLU A 122 -3.05 26.75 -9.20
N GLY A 123 -2.98 27.36 -8.00
CA GLY A 123 -1.90 28.27 -7.62
C GLY A 123 -0.61 27.60 -7.12
N ASN A 124 -0.63 26.30 -6.82
CA ASN A 124 0.52 25.55 -6.31
C ASN A 124 0.70 24.17 -6.98
N ILE A 125 0.03 23.89 -8.10
CA ILE A 125 0.10 22.58 -8.77
C ILE A 125 1.51 22.20 -9.24
N ASP A 126 2.35 23.20 -9.50
CA ASP A 126 3.74 23.10 -9.89
C ASP A 126 4.68 22.86 -8.70
N ASN A 127 4.25 23.15 -7.47
CA ASN A 127 4.92 22.78 -6.24
C ASN A 127 3.93 22.69 -5.05
N PRO A 128 3.20 21.59 -4.92
CA PRO A 128 2.13 21.49 -3.93
C PRO A 128 2.62 21.57 -2.50
N ASP A 129 1.79 22.18 -1.65
CA ASP A 129 1.96 22.16 -0.20
C ASP A 129 1.77 20.73 0.30
N ARG A 130 2.79 20.22 0.98
CA ARG A 130 2.84 18.83 1.41
C ARG A 130 3.63 18.68 2.69
N ASP A 131 3.20 17.75 3.52
CA ASP A 131 3.91 17.32 4.71
C ASP A 131 3.63 15.83 4.95
N CYS A 132 4.59 15.10 5.48
CA CYS A 132 4.40 13.70 5.80
C CYS A 132 5.39 13.23 6.86
N ASP A 133 4.88 12.55 7.88
CA ASP A 133 5.67 12.07 9.02
C ASP A 133 6.69 10.97 8.66
N CYS A 134 6.65 10.45 7.43
CA CYS A 134 7.57 9.39 7.01
C CYS A 134 8.96 9.95 6.69
N ASN A 135 10.00 9.13 6.86
CA ASN A 135 11.39 9.55 6.64
C ASN A 135 11.66 10.17 5.25
N ILE A 136 10.91 9.78 4.22
CA ILE A 136 11.05 10.33 2.86
C ILE A 136 10.30 11.66 2.76
N GLY A 137 9.06 11.70 3.22
CA GLY A 137 8.17 12.87 3.13
C GLY A 137 8.58 14.03 4.04
N ALA A 138 9.14 13.75 5.22
CA ALA A 138 9.72 14.74 6.12
C ALA A 138 10.90 15.51 5.48
N ASN A 139 11.48 14.95 4.41
CA ASN A 139 12.51 15.56 3.58
C ASN A 139 11.96 16.08 2.24
N MET A 140 10.66 16.37 2.17
CA MET A 140 9.92 16.82 0.97
C MET A 140 9.94 15.85 -0.21
N GLY A 141 10.35 14.59 0.03
CA GLY A 141 10.49 13.58 -1.00
C GLY A 141 9.17 13.00 -1.49
N PHE A 142 9.15 12.50 -2.73
CA PHE A 142 8.00 11.82 -3.33
C PHE A 142 7.80 10.41 -2.75
N CYS A 143 7.34 10.35 -1.50
CA CYS A 143 7.02 9.11 -0.81
C CYS A 143 5.72 8.47 -1.34
N SER A 144 5.49 7.19 -1.04
CA SER A 144 4.25 6.53 -1.41
C SER A 144 3.01 7.14 -0.74
N HIS A 145 3.14 7.77 0.44
CA HIS A 145 2.04 8.50 1.08
C HIS A 145 1.60 9.72 0.27
N PHE A 146 2.55 10.50 -0.23
CA PHE A 146 2.29 11.61 -1.15
C PHE A 146 1.49 11.12 -2.36
N TRP A 147 1.88 9.98 -2.95
CA TRP A 147 1.19 9.44 -4.12
C TRP A 147 -0.22 8.89 -3.81
N VAL A 148 -0.47 8.35 -2.61
CA VAL A 148 -1.83 8.01 -2.19
C VAL A 148 -2.69 9.27 -2.10
N SER A 149 -2.18 10.34 -1.50
CA SER A 149 -2.88 11.64 -1.41
C SER A 149 -3.07 12.27 -2.79
N PHE A 150 -2.08 12.17 -3.69
CA PHE A 150 -2.16 12.65 -5.07
C PHE A 150 -3.29 11.94 -5.84
N ILE A 151 -3.32 10.61 -5.78
CA ILE A 151 -4.38 9.80 -6.41
C ILE A 151 -5.73 10.14 -5.79
N PHE A 152 -5.80 10.33 -4.48
CA PHE A 152 -7.02 10.77 -3.81
C PHE A 152 -7.52 12.10 -4.38
N SER A 153 -6.67 13.15 -4.38
CA SER A 153 -7.02 14.49 -4.84
C SER A 153 -7.43 14.51 -6.31
N LEU A 154 -6.74 13.76 -7.17
CA LEU A 154 -7.11 13.58 -8.56
C LEU A 154 -8.49 12.92 -8.71
N LYS A 155 -8.75 11.84 -7.96
CA LYS A 155 -10.05 11.15 -7.98
C LYS A 155 -11.19 11.97 -7.36
N HIS A 156 -10.86 12.90 -6.48
CA HIS A 156 -11.83 13.83 -5.90
C HIS A 156 -12.17 14.98 -6.85
N GLY A 157 -11.36 15.21 -7.89
CA GLY A 157 -11.50 16.32 -8.82
C GLY A 157 -10.90 17.64 -8.32
N PHE A 158 -9.90 17.59 -7.43
CA PHE A 158 -9.20 18.79 -6.96
C PHE A 158 -8.22 19.38 -7.99
N PHE A 159 -7.81 18.59 -8.98
CA PHE A 159 -7.05 19.06 -10.12
C PHE A 159 -7.20 18.07 -11.29
N ASP A 160 -6.91 18.55 -12.50
CA ASP A 160 -6.82 17.72 -13.69
C ASP A 160 -5.38 17.29 -13.95
N LEU A 161 -5.20 16.04 -14.37
CA LEU A 161 -3.86 15.48 -14.62
C LEU A 161 -3.09 16.24 -15.70
N GLU A 162 -3.79 16.81 -16.69
CA GLU A 162 -3.20 17.62 -17.76
C GLU A 162 -2.51 18.89 -17.24
N ASN A 163 -2.92 19.38 -16.06
CA ASN A 163 -2.33 20.55 -15.43
C ASN A 163 -1.10 20.21 -14.57
N TRP A 164 -0.78 18.91 -14.39
CA TRP A 164 0.35 18.48 -13.58
C TRP A 164 1.69 18.70 -14.29
N THR A 165 2.56 19.52 -13.71
CA THR A 165 3.85 19.91 -14.32
C THR A 165 5.08 19.58 -13.48
N LEU A 166 4.92 19.22 -12.20
CA LEU A 166 6.04 19.04 -11.28
C LEU A 166 6.93 17.85 -11.62
N THR A 167 6.37 16.74 -12.13
CA THR A 167 7.13 15.52 -12.43
C THR A 167 6.52 14.70 -13.56
N THR A 168 7.36 13.97 -14.29
CA THR A 168 6.91 13.01 -15.30
C THR A 168 6.22 11.81 -14.66
N LEU A 169 5.02 11.50 -15.12
CA LEU A 169 4.30 10.29 -14.71
C LEU A 169 4.53 9.11 -15.68
N PRO A 170 4.45 7.86 -15.19
CA PRO A 170 4.46 6.68 -16.04
C PRO A 170 3.33 6.72 -17.08
N LYS A 171 3.60 6.25 -18.31
CA LYS A 171 2.61 6.27 -19.41
C LYS A 171 1.33 5.50 -19.11
N ASP A 172 1.42 4.51 -18.24
CA ASP A 172 0.33 3.65 -17.80
C ASP A 172 -0.35 4.16 -16.53
N PHE A 173 0.06 5.30 -15.97
CA PHE A 173 -0.45 5.85 -14.72
C PHE A 173 -1.97 5.95 -14.68
N GLU A 174 -2.59 6.63 -15.66
CA GLU A 174 -4.06 6.80 -15.72
C GLU A 174 -4.80 5.47 -15.76
N ASN A 175 -4.28 4.51 -16.55
CA ASN A 175 -4.87 3.18 -16.66
C ASN A 175 -4.77 2.43 -15.32
N ASN A 176 -3.64 2.54 -14.63
CA ASN A 176 -3.40 1.86 -13.35
C ASN A 176 -4.28 2.40 -12.21
N ILE A 177 -4.74 3.65 -12.29
CA ILE A 177 -5.63 4.23 -11.29
C ILE A 177 -7.10 4.22 -11.72
N LYS A 178 -7.44 3.79 -12.94
CA LYS A 178 -8.78 3.94 -13.52
C LYS A 178 -9.89 3.34 -12.65
N SER A 179 -9.66 2.14 -12.13
CA SER A 179 -10.59 1.39 -11.27
C SER A 179 -10.63 1.87 -9.81
N ILE A 180 -9.77 2.82 -9.43
CA ILE A 180 -9.76 3.38 -8.07
C ILE A 180 -10.90 4.38 -7.93
N THR A 181 -11.78 4.14 -6.96
CA THR A 181 -12.94 4.96 -6.62
C THR A 181 -12.92 5.37 -5.14
N GLN A 182 -13.68 6.42 -4.82
CA GLN A 182 -13.90 6.89 -3.45
C GLN A 182 -15.25 6.40 -2.95
N GLN A 183 -15.29 5.81 -1.75
CA GLN A 183 -16.52 5.38 -1.12
C GLN A 183 -16.64 5.94 0.29
N GLU A 184 -17.79 6.55 0.60
CA GLU A 184 -18.16 6.86 1.98
C GLU A 184 -18.55 5.56 2.70
N VAL A 185 -17.88 5.30 3.82
CA VAL A 185 -18.15 4.13 4.64
C VAL A 185 -18.49 4.59 6.05
N SER A 186 -19.57 4.03 6.60
CA SER A 186 -19.93 4.25 8.01
C SER A 186 -19.10 3.30 8.87
N ILE A 187 -18.22 3.84 9.70
CA ILE A 187 -17.43 3.06 10.66
C ILE A 187 -18.10 3.17 12.04
N GLY A 188 -18.57 2.03 12.56
CA GLY A 188 -19.19 1.90 13.88
C GLY A 188 -20.03 0.63 13.99
N LYS A 189 -20.26 0.14 15.22
CA LYS A 189 -21.26 -0.92 15.45
C LYS A 189 -22.66 -0.32 15.35
N LEU A 190 -23.64 -1.11 14.89
CA LEU A 190 -25.06 -0.75 15.00
C LEU A 190 -25.37 -0.33 16.45
N GLY A 191 -25.66 0.96 16.66
CA GLY A 191 -25.99 1.53 17.98
C GLY A 191 -24.94 2.47 18.59
N GLU A 192 -23.77 2.66 17.97
CA GLU A 192 -22.79 3.70 18.34
C GLU A 192 -22.75 4.82 17.30
N ASN A 193 -22.28 6.03 17.67
CA ASN A 193 -22.12 7.16 16.75
C ASN A 193 -21.23 6.76 15.55
N THR A 194 -21.85 6.45 14.42
CA THR A 194 -21.17 6.05 13.18
C THR A 194 -20.40 7.24 12.62
N LYS A 195 -19.07 7.13 12.55
CA LYS A 195 -18.22 8.13 11.88
C LYS A 195 -18.22 7.82 10.39
N LYS A 196 -18.58 8.80 9.56
CA LYS A 196 -18.36 8.71 8.11
C LYS A 196 -16.86 8.83 7.82
N SER A 197 -16.30 7.87 7.09
CA SER A 197 -14.92 7.90 6.61
C SER A 197 -14.91 7.69 5.10
N ILE A 198 -14.03 8.39 4.39
CA ILE A 198 -13.80 8.13 2.96
C ILE A 198 -12.76 7.01 2.84
N LYS A 199 -12.98 6.08 1.93
CA LYS A 199 -11.99 5.06 1.54
C LYS A 199 -11.66 5.17 0.06
N LEU A 200 -10.40 4.90 -0.26
CA LEU A 200 -9.96 4.58 -1.62
C LEU A 200 -10.05 3.07 -1.84
N ILE A 201 -10.71 2.66 -2.92
CA ILE A 201 -10.91 1.26 -3.27
C ILE A 201 -10.61 1.08 -4.74
N ASP A 202 -9.71 0.16 -5.07
CA ASP A 202 -9.50 -0.31 -6.44
C ASP A 202 -10.51 -1.43 -6.75
N GLU A 203 -11.55 -1.12 -7.51
CA GLU A 203 -12.64 -2.06 -7.82
C GLU A 203 -12.18 -3.26 -8.67
N SER A 204 -11.04 -3.15 -9.35
CA SER A 204 -10.47 -4.25 -10.12
C SER A 204 -9.67 -5.24 -9.25
N SER A 205 -9.36 -4.84 -8.02
CA SER A 205 -8.52 -5.62 -7.11
C SER A 205 -9.35 -6.63 -6.30
N GLU A 206 -8.75 -7.79 -6.01
CA GLU A 206 -9.29 -8.77 -5.05
C GLU A 206 -9.48 -8.15 -3.65
N TYR A 207 -8.70 -7.12 -3.34
CA TYR A 207 -8.82 -6.32 -2.12
C TYR A 207 -10.22 -5.71 -1.96
N SER A 208 -10.79 -5.13 -3.02
CA SER A 208 -12.12 -4.52 -2.94
C SER A 208 -13.20 -5.53 -2.52
N ILE A 209 -13.07 -6.77 -3.00
CA ILE A 209 -14.01 -7.85 -2.72
C ILE A 209 -13.82 -8.36 -1.29
N LEU A 210 -12.57 -8.60 -0.89
CA LEU A 210 -12.21 -9.07 0.47
C LEU A 210 -12.53 -8.02 1.55
N MET A 211 -12.44 -6.73 1.23
CA MET A 211 -12.76 -5.64 2.16
C MET A 211 -14.21 -5.67 2.64
N LYS A 212 -15.14 -6.21 1.85
CA LYS A 212 -16.55 -6.40 2.27
C LYS A 212 -16.68 -7.39 3.44
N TYR A 213 -15.71 -8.28 3.60
CA TYR A 213 -15.68 -9.33 4.60
C TYR A 213 -14.64 -9.09 5.70
N ILE A 214 -13.99 -7.93 5.71
CA ILE A 214 -12.97 -7.63 6.73
C ILE A 214 -13.60 -7.61 8.12
N ASN A 215 -13.01 -8.36 9.05
CA ASN A 215 -13.54 -8.63 10.39
C ASN A 215 -14.86 -9.40 10.43
N GLU A 216 -15.33 -9.97 9.32
CA GLU A 216 -16.49 -10.84 9.28
C GLU A 216 -16.10 -12.32 9.38
N SER A 217 -17.06 -13.14 9.81
CA SER A 217 -16.92 -14.59 9.72
C SER A 217 -17.26 -15.05 8.31
N ILE A 218 -16.37 -15.82 7.71
CA ILE A 218 -16.53 -16.36 6.36
C ILE A 218 -16.49 -17.89 6.36
N THR A 219 -17.09 -18.47 5.34
CA THR A 219 -16.89 -19.86 4.95
C THR A 219 -16.02 -19.89 3.70
N LEU A 220 -14.93 -20.65 3.78
CA LEU A 220 -14.14 -21.05 2.62
C LEU A 220 -14.65 -22.41 2.17
N TYR A 221 -15.21 -22.45 0.97
CA TYR A 221 -15.85 -23.64 0.43
C TYR A 221 -14.85 -24.57 -0.23
N GLU A 222 -13.87 -24.00 -0.93
CA GLU A 222 -12.77 -24.74 -1.55
C GLU A 222 -11.53 -23.85 -1.63
N GLY A 223 -10.37 -24.49 -1.56
CA GLY A 223 -9.06 -23.86 -1.75
C GLY A 223 -7.98 -24.93 -1.66
N GLU A 224 -7.00 -24.87 -2.57
CA GLU A 224 -5.90 -25.83 -2.64
C GLU A 224 -4.70 -25.29 -1.86
N ILE A 225 -4.14 -26.11 -0.96
CA ILE A 225 -2.94 -25.75 -0.21
C ILE A 225 -1.71 -25.72 -1.13
N THR A 226 -1.02 -24.60 -1.19
CA THR A 226 0.22 -24.43 -1.96
C THR A 226 1.47 -24.42 -1.10
N GLU A 227 1.37 -23.98 0.15
CA GLU A 227 2.50 -23.82 1.05
C GLU A 227 2.06 -23.95 2.50
N ILE A 228 2.91 -24.53 3.35
CA ILE A 228 2.73 -24.62 4.79
C ILE A 228 4.02 -24.17 5.46
N GLU A 229 3.96 -23.06 6.20
CA GLU A 229 5.08 -22.54 6.98
C GLU A 229 4.80 -22.68 8.48
N GLU A 230 5.69 -23.37 9.20
CA GLU A 230 5.69 -23.34 10.66
C GLU A 230 6.28 -22.01 11.17
N LYS A 231 5.59 -21.39 12.12
CA LYS A 231 6.03 -20.16 12.78
C LYS A 231 5.94 -20.33 14.30
N GLN A 232 6.83 -19.64 14.98
CA GLN A 232 6.84 -19.55 16.43
C GLN A 232 6.67 -18.09 16.86
N SER A 233 5.85 -17.87 17.89
CA SER A 233 5.66 -16.58 18.53
C SER A 233 5.99 -16.72 20.01
N ASP A 234 6.96 -15.95 20.49
CA ASP A 234 7.21 -15.78 21.92
C ASP A 234 6.47 -14.53 22.40
N PHE A 235 5.59 -14.70 23.39
CA PHE A 235 4.99 -13.59 24.11
C PHE A 235 5.12 -13.81 25.61
N GLN A 236 5.94 -12.96 26.25
CA GLN A 236 6.21 -13.02 27.70
C GLN A 236 6.72 -14.40 28.17
N GLY A 237 7.52 -15.08 27.35
CA GLY A 237 8.07 -16.41 27.66
C GLY A 237 7.15 -17.58 27.32
N ASN A 238 5.95 -17.31 26.79
CA ASN A 238 5.06 -18.35 26.26
C ASN A 238 5.30 -18.51 24.75
N ILE A 239 5.89 -19.64 24.37
CA ILE A 239 6.09 -20.00 22.96
C ILE A 239 4.80 -20.61 22.42
N THR A 240 4.22 -19.98 21.40
CA THR A 240 3.07 -20.49 20.66
C THR A 240 3.52 -20.87 19.25
N ILE A 241 3.33 -22.13 18.89
CA ILE A 241 3.56 -22.64 17.53
C ILE A 241 2.27 -22.50 16.72
N TYR A 242 2.37 -22.00 15.50
CA TYR A 242 1.26 -21.89 14.56
C TYR A 242 1.74 -22.09 13.12
N PHE A 243 0.81 -22.43 12.24
CA PHE A 243 1.10 -22.64 10.84
C PHE A 243 0.43 -21.54 10.01
N LEU A 244 1.21 -20.94 9.10
CA LEU A 244 0.70 -20.10 8.02
C LEU A 244 0.59 -20.97 6.78
N ILE A 245 -0.62 -21.08 6.23
CA ILE A 245 -0.89 -21.91 5.07
C ILE A 245 -1.33 -20.98 3.94
N SER A 246 -0.61 -21.03 2.82
CA SER A 246 -1.00 -20.35 1.59
C SER A 246 -1.93 -21.28 0.81
N ILE A 247 -3.04 -20.73 0.35
CA ILE A 247 -4.04 -21.46 -0.44
C ILE A 247 -4.35 -20.68 -1.73
N LYS A 248 -4.68 -21.40 -2.80
CA LYS A 248 -5.06 -20.82 -4.10
C LYS A 248 -6.43 -21.32 -4.58
N ASN A 249 -6.96 -20.67 -5.63
CA ASN A 249 -8.23 -21.02 -6.29
C ASN A 249 -9.38 -21.11 -5.28
N ILE A 250 -9.61 -20.01 -4.57
CA ILE A 250 -10.44 -20.00 -3.37
C ILE A 250 -11.84 -19.55 -3.73
N ARG A 251 -12.84 -20.30 -3.27
CA ARG A 251 -14.23 -19.86 -3.29
C ARG A 251 -14.69 -19.59 -1.86
N LEU A 252 -15.09 -18.36 -1.56
CA LEU A 252 -15.50 -17.96 -0.22
C LEU A 252 -16.78 -17.13 -0.21
N GLY A 253 -17.44 -17.08 0.94
CA GLY A 253 -18.63 -16.24 1.13
C GLY A 253 -18.98 -16.05 2.61
N PRO A 254 -20.15 -15.46 2.91
CA PRO A 254 -20.64 -15.31 4.27
C PRO A 254 -20.63 -16.64 5.03
N ARG A 255 -20.39 -16.60 6.35
CA ARG A 255 -20.45 -17.82 7.15
C ARG A 255 -21.84 -18.42 7.15
N VAL A 256 -21.94 -19.64 6.64
CA VAL A 256 -23.19 -20.41 6.60
C VAL A 256 -23.33 -21.22 7.89
N GLN A 257 -24.46 -21.07 8.59
CA GLN A 257 -24.77 -21.87 9.78
C GLN A 257 -25.61 -23.11 9.43
N LYS A 258 -26.50 -23.00 8.45
CA LYS A 258 -27.35 -24.09 7.94
C LYS A 258 -27.26 -24.16 6.42
N LYS A 259 -27.42 -25.36 5.83
CA LYS A 259 -27.40 -25.54 4.36
C LYS A 259 -28.37 -24.64 3.61
N THR A 260 -29.47 -24.21 4.24
CA THR A 260 -30.46 -23.28 3.68
C THR A 260 -29.96 -21.86 3.53
N ASP A 261 -28.90 -21.48 4.25
CA ASP A 261 -28.34 -20.13 4.21
C ASP A 261 -27.25 -20.00 3.13
N PHE A 262 -26.96 -21.10 2.43
CA PHE A 262 -26.06 -21.12 1.29
C PHE A 262 -26.73 -20.46 0.09
N ASN A 263 -26.09 -19.43 -0.45
CA ASN A 263 -26.49 -18.79 -1.68
C ASN A 263 -25.24 -18.61 -2.56
N GLU A 264 -25.27 -19.19 -3.76
CA GLU A 264 -24.17 -19.12 -4.71
C GLU A 264 -23.89 -17.69 -5.18
N ASP A 265 -24.90 -16.83 -5.19
CA ASP A 265 -24.78 -15.43 -5.63
C ASP A 265 -23.89 -14.58 -4.70
N TYR A 266 -23.62 -15.05 -3.47
CA TYR A 266 -22.72 -14.39 -2.52
C TYR A 266 -21.30 -14.95 -2.52
N LEU A 267 -21.02 -15.94 -3.38
CA LEU A 267 -19.70 -16.52 -3.49
C LEU A 267 -18.79 -15.64 -4.32
N ILE A 268 -17.55 -15.54 -3.87
CA ILE A 268 -16.49 -14.82 -4.56
C ILE A 268 -15.32 -15.76 -4.79
N ASP A 269 -14.67 -15.57 -5.92
CA ASP A 269 -13.43 -16.25 -6.26
C ASP A 269 -12.25 -15.34 -5.93
N VAL A 270 -11.27 -15.90 -5.22
CA VAL A 270 -10.05 -15.21 -4.79
C VAL A 270 -8.87 -16.06 -5.22
N LYS A 271 -7.85 -15.45 -5.82
CA LYS A 271 -6.73 -16.24 -6.37
C LYS A 271 -5.91 -16.86 -5.26
N GLU A 272 -5.58 -16.07 -4.24
CA GLU A 272 -4.73 -16.49 -3.14
C GLU A 272 -5.15 -15.85 -1.82
N LEU A 273 -4.99 -16.60 -0.74
CA LEU A 273 -5.23 -16.13 0.63
C LEU A 273 -4.33 -16.91 1.58
N LYS A 274 -4.03 -16.31 2.73
CA LYS A 274 -3.37 -17.02 3.81
C LYS A 274 -4.38 -17.42 4.87
N ILE A 275 -4.16 -18.56 5.50
CA ILE A 275 -4.89 -18.98 6.69
C ILE A 275 -3.91 -19.25 7.81
N ARG A 276 -4.31 -18.96 9.06
CA ARG A 276 -3.54 -19.28 10.26
C ARG A 276 -4.28 -20.33 11.07
N ILE A 277 -3.62 -21.46 11.29
CA ILE A 277 -4.12 -22.53 12.17
C ILE A 277 -3.15 -22.79 13.32
N SER A 278 -3.68 -23.33 14.43
CA SER A 278 -2.87 -23.73 15.57
C SER A 278 -2.14 -25.05 15.28
N GLU A 279 -1.07 -25.30 16.04
CA GLU A 279 -0.37 -26.59 16.02
C GLU A 279 -1.31 -27.77 16.25
N ASN A 280 -2.18 -27.70 17.27
CA ASN A 280 -3.16 -28.74 17.54
C ASN A 280 -4.05 -29.03 16.33
N LEU A 281 -4.54 -27.99 15.64
CA LEU A 281 -5.43 -28.19 14.49
C LEU A 281 -4.68 -28.78 13.29
N GLN A 282 -3.41 -28.40 13.09
CA GLN A 282 -2.56 -29.00 12.07
C GLN A 282 -2.30 -30.48 12.36
N ASN A 283 -2.02 -30.84 13.61
CA ASN A 283 -1.80 -32.23 14.03
C ASN A 283 -3.08 -33.08 13.87
N ASP A 284 -4.25 -32.52 14.22
CA ASP A 284 -5.53 -33.21 14.11
C ASP A 284 -5.94 -33.46 12.64
N CYS A 285 -5.68 -32.48 11.75
CA CYS A 285 -6.11 -32.55 10.36
C CYS A 285 -5.03 -33.13 9.43
N ASN A 286 -3.77 -33.14 9.84
CA ASN A 286 -2.60 -33.56 9.07
C ASN A 286 -2.59 -32.99 7.64
N LEU A 287 -2.71 -31.66 7.51
CA LEU A 287 -2.80 -30.99 6.20
C LEU A 287 -1.48 -31.08 5.44
N SER A 288 -1.56 -31.30 4.13
CA SER A 288 -0.42 -31.41 3.23
C SER A 288 -0.59 -30.49 2.00
N ILE A 289 0.53 -30.15 1.36
CA ILE A 289 0.50 -29.41 0.09
C ILE A 289 -0.28 -30.23 -0.94
N GLY A 290 -1.17 -29.56 -1.67
CA GLY A 290 -2.08 -30.17 -2.65
C GLY A 290 -3.44 -30.58 -2.07
N ASP A 291 -3.63 -30.58 -0.74
CA ASP A 291 -4.95 -30.84 -0.15
C ASP A 291 -5.93 -29.73 -0.55
N ILE A 292 -7.15 -30.12 -0.94
CA ILE A 292 -8.28 -29.20 -1.12
C ILE A 292 -9.05 -29.15 0.20
N ILE A 293 -9.29 -27.94 0.72
CA ILE A 293 -9.87 -27.77 2.04
C ILE A 293 -11.10 -26.85 2.04
N SER A 294 -11.99 -27.09 3.01
CA SER A 294 -13.07 -26.19 3.42
C SER A 294 -12.93 -25.86 4.90
N LEU A 295 -13.23 -24.62 5.27
CA LEU A 295 -13.14 -24.16 6.65
C LEU A 295 -14.06 -22.97 6.95
N ASN A 296 -14.29 -22.76 8.24
CA ASN A 296 -14.88 -21.53 8.74
C ASN A 296 -13.83 -20.75 9.52
N GLY A 297 -13.80 -19.44 9.33
CA GLY A 297 -12.90 -18.57 10.06
C GLY A 297 -13.34 -17.12 10.01
N LYS A 298 -12.51 -16.24 10.54
CA LYS A 298 -12.69 -14.80 10.51
C LYS A 298 -11.65 -14.19 9.59
N LEU A 299 -12.10 -13.46 8.57
CA LEU A 299 -11.18 -12.75 7.68
C LEU A 299 -10.67 -11.49 8.38
N ASN A 300 -9.36 -11.40 8.55
CA ASN A 300 -8.70 -10.27 9.17
C ASN A 300 -7.69 -9.65 8.20
N LYS A 301 -7.41 -8.36 8.34
CA LYS A 301 -6.21 -7.73 7.76
C LYS A 301 -5.10 -7.76 8.81
N ASP A 302 -4.00 -8.42 8.47
CA ASP A 302 -2.79 -8.54 9.26
C ASP A 302 -1.70 -7.66 8.65
N ASN A 303 -0.95 -6.96 9.50
CA ASN A 303 0.04 -5.98 9.05
C ASN A 303 1.25 -6.63 8.35
N ILE A 304 1.45 -7.93 8.48
CA ILE A 304 2.58 -8.65 7.86
C ILE A 304 2.10 -9.50 6.69
N SER A 305 0.97 -10.20 6.86
CA SER A 305 0.50 -11.19 5.89
C SER A 305 -0.61 -10.69 4.95
N GLY A 306 -1.03 -9.43 5.07
CA GLY A 306 -2.17 -8.91 4.32
C GLY A 306 -3.48 -9.55 4.81
N PHE A 307 -4.32 -10.01 3.88
CA PHE A 307 -5.56 -10.71 4.26
C PHE A 307 -5.26 -12.12 4.73
N ILE A 308 -5.81 -12.45 5.89
CA ILE A 308 -5.62 -13.75 6.50
C ILE A 308 -6.86 -14.22 7.23
N VAL A 309 -7.21 -15.49 7.04
CA VAL A 309 -8.27 -16.12 7.82
C VAL A 309 -7.71 -16.64 9.13
N LYS A 310 -8.25 -16.15 10.25
CA LYS A 310 -7.88 -16.54 11.61
C LYS A 310 -9.08 -17.18 12.32
N ASN A 311 -8.89 -17.63 13.56
CA ASN A 311 -9.93 -18.22 14.42
C ASN A 311 -10.59 -19.46 13.81
N ILE A 312 -9.81 -20.26 13.09
CA ILE A 312 -10.25 -21.50 12.46
C ILE A 312 -10.30 -22.58 13.53
N ARG A 313 -11.44 -23.24 13.69
CA ARG A 313 -11.66 -24.31 14.69
C ARG A 313 -11.71 -25.70 14.08
N LYS A 314 -11.99 -25.79 12.78
CA LYS A 314 -12.13 -27.04 12.05
C LYS A 314 -11.77 -26.79 10.59
N VAL A 315 -11.03 -27.73 10.02
CA VAL A 315 -10.76 -27.82 8.58
C VAL A 315 -11.30 -29.16 8.11
N GLN A 316 -11.91 -29.17 6.93
CA GLN A 316 -12.38 -30.38 6.25
C GLN A 316 -11.59 -30.53 4.97
N LYS A 317 -10.98 -31.70 4.76
CA LYS A 317 -10.44 -32.06 3.45
C LYS A 317 -11.61 -32.49 2.55
N ILE A 318 -11.60 -32.06 1.30
CA ILE A 318 -12.66 -32.31 0.31
C ILE A 318 -12.28 -33.49 -0.59
#